data_AF-A0A2V8QG38-F1
#
_entry.id   AF-A0A2V8QG38-F1
#
_cell.length_a   1.000
_cell.length_b   1.000
_cell.length_c   1.000
_cell.angle_alpha   90.00
_cell.angle_beta   90.00
_cell.angle_gamma   90.00
#
_symmetry.space_group_name_H-M   'P 1'
#
loop_
_entity.id
_entity.type
_entity.pdbx_description
1 polymer ?
#
loop_
_entity_poly.entity_id
_entity_poly.type
_entity_poly.pdbx_seq_one_letter_code
_entity_poly.pdbx_strand_id
1 'polypeptide(L)'
;EYVRIRSDQLKEHNGQYQLRVTNELEEAVFADQFKLIAVDHPANIAVYPNEGMTSPPREFRLFTTRGARPPLSAVDDHGHDVRDRIVEMDRRYPDDFKMDRVRGYADLHTLTMNLDEVESRLRRSHSERTNRAKISLLLTGWTDYSWSSDNLAASQAKKEMQLPALQVKDAAGKWQTVIEDIGIPVGRPQTVTVDLTGKFLSSNREVRIVTSMRIYWDQILVDTSAGESLTKQIHLDPIAANLRWRGFSAEVTPDGREPFGYDYQKVSLMSPWKTMTGSYTREGDVRELLLKSDDMFVIARPGDEISLAFDARKLPSLPRGWTRTFLLYADGYSKEMDINSAAPDQVGPLPFHGMTKYPYSSSETYPFTPERRAYIERYNTRKVRNNVASIDLELLLQQP
;
A
#
# COMPACT_ATOMS: atom_id res chain seq x y z
N GLU A 1 2.88 5.40 4.66
CA GLU A 1 3.24 4.16 3.91
C GLU A 1 4.77 4.06 3.77
N TYR A 2 5.30 2.84 3.63
CA TYR A 2 6.68 2.58 3.21
C TYR A 2 6.67 1.67 1.99
N VAL A 3 7.05 2.18 0.82
CA VAL A 3 7.06 1.41 -0.43
C VAL A 3 8.46 0.89 -0.69
N ARG A 4 8.62 -0.43 -0.76
CA ARG A 4 9.91 -1.06 -1.10
C ARG A 4 10.29 -0.84 -2.57
N ILE A 5 11.51 -0.41 -2.79
CA ILE A 5 12.12 -0.19 -4.11
C ILE A 5 13.46 -0.93 -4.15
N ARG A 6 13.57 -1.92 -5.04
CA ARG A 6 14.77 -2.75 -5.14
C ARG A 6 15.91 -1.99 -5.82
N SER A 7 17.13 -2.49 -5.60
CA SER A 7 18.36 -1.92 -6.17
C SER A 7 18.37 -1.87 -7.71
N ASP A 8 17.62 -2.74 -8.38
CA ASP A 8 17.44 -2.77 -9.84
C ASP A 8 16.43 -1.75 -10.35
N GLN A 9 15.52 -1.27 -9.49
CA GLN A 9 14.42 -0.36 -9.85
C GLN A 9 14.78 1.12 -9.69
N LEU A 10 15.67 1.46 -8.75
CA LEU A 10 16.14 2.83 -8.53
C LEU A 10 17.65 2.92 -8.66
N LYS A 11 18.10 3.62 -9.70
CA LYS A 11 19.52 3.85 -10.00
C LYS A 11 19.90 5.30 -9.75
N GLU A 12 21.12 5.50 -9.27
CA GLU A 12 21.70 6.83 -9.21
C GLU A 12 21.90 7.37 -10.63
N HIS A 13 21.56 8.64 -10.83
CA HIS A 13 21.84 9.39 -12.04
C HIS A 13 22.37 10.78 -11.67
N ASN A 14 23.59 11.11 -12.11
CA ASN A 14 24.27 12.38 -11.85
C ASN A 14 24.29 12.80 -10.36
N GLY A 15 24.63 11.88 -9.46
CA GLY A 15 24.70 12.18 -8.02
C GLY A 15 23.34 12.26 -7.32
N GLN A 16 22.25 11.85 -7.97
CA GLN A 16 20.90 11.93 -7.44
C GLN A 16 20.11 10.64 -7.64
N TYR A 17 19.18 10.38 -6.73
CA TYR A 17 18.05 9.49 -6.96
C TYR A 17 16.82 10.32 -7.31
N GLN A 18 16.15 9.97 -8.40
CA GLN A 18 14.97 10.70 -8.86
C GLN A 18 13.74 9.79 -8.87
N LEU A 19 12.65 10.29 -8.31
CA LEU A 19 11.37 9.60 -8.23
C LEU A 19 10.27 10.51 -8.80
N ARG A 20 9.20 9.89 -9.29
CA ARG A 20 8.01 10.56 -9.83
C ARG A 20 6.80 9.94 -9.14
N VAL A 21 6.03 10.76 -8.45
CA VAL A 21 4.78 10.35 -7.80
C VAL A 21 3.65 10.97 -8.60
N THR A 22 2.87 10.14 -9.28
CA THR A 22 1.77 10.58 -10.12
C THR A 22 0.43 10.25 -9.46
N ASN A 23 -0.55 11.14 -9.60
CA ASN A 23 -1.93 10.86 -9.23
C ASN A 23 -2.69 10.38 -10.47
N GLU A 24 -2.73 9.08 -10.67
CA GLU A 24 -3.38 8.45 -11.84
C GLU A 24 -4.86 8.14 -11.60
N LEU A 25 -5.37 8.31 -10.38
CA LEU A 25 -6.68 7.83 -9.94
C LEU A 25 -7.71 8.97 -9.83
N GLU A 26 -8.99 8.61 -9.74
CA GLU A 26 -10.09 9.54 -9.45
C GLU A 26 -10.08 9.92 -7.95
N GLU A 27 -9.09 10.73 -7.55
CA GLU A 27 -8.91 11.15 -6.17
C GLU A 27 -8.19 12.49 -6.03
N ALA A 28 -8.34 13.14 -4.87
CA ALA A 28 -7.43 14.18 -4.42
C ALA A 28 -6.38 13.58 -3.48
N VAL A 29 -5.10 13.90 -3.69
CA VAL A 29 -4.00 13.46 -2.82
C VAL A 29 -3.52 14.64 -1.97
N PHE A 30 -3.37 14.39 -0.68
CA PHE A 30 -2.87 15.33 0.33
C PHE A 30 -1.53 14.79 0.85
N ALA A 31 -0.42 15.12 0.18
CA ALA A 31 0.90 14.65 0.57
C ALA A 31 1.55 15.60 1.59
N ASP A 32 2.03 15.08 2.71
CA ASP A 32 2.59 15.86 3.84
C ASP A 32 4.10 15.61 4.01
N GLN A 33 4.57 14.39 3.73
CA GLN A 33 6.00 14.09 3.82
C GLN A 33 6.43 13.03 2.81
N PHE A 34 7.60 13.23 2.20
CA PHE A 34 8.34 12.19 1.51
C PHE A 34 9.76 12.07 2.05
N LYS A 35 10.24 10.83 2.21
CA LYS A 35 11.65 10.52 2.49
C LYS A 35 12.09 9.31 1.70
N LEU A 36 13.35 9.31 1.27
CA LEU A 36 13.98 8.11 0.73
C LEU A 36 14.86 7.49 1.81
N ILE A 37 14.57 6.26 2.20
CA ILE A 37 15.35 5.51 3.18
C ILE A 37 16.20 4.50 2.43
N ALA A 38 17.52 4.67 2.47
CA ALA A 38 18.47 3.68 1.98
C ALA A 38 18.75 2.66 3.09
N VAL A 39 18.52 1.39 2.80
CA VAL A 39 18.83 0.28 3.70
C VAL A 39 19.97 -0.54 3.12
N ASP A 40 21.14 -0.42 3.72
CA ASP A 40 22.33 -1.17 3.35
C ASP A 40 22.31 -2.51 4.07
N HIS A 41 22.54 -3.60 3.34
CA HIS A 41 22.53 -4.96 3.90
C HIS A 41 23.41 -5.91 3.08
N PRO A 42 23.84 -7.07 3.65
CA PRO A 42 24.49 -8.12 2.88
C PRO A 42 23.67 -8.55 1.65
N ALA A 43 24.33 -8.86 0.54
CA ALA A 43 23.67 -9.16 -0.74
C ALA A 43 22.81 -10.44 -0.72
N ASN A 44 23.04 -11.32 0.25
CA ASN A 44 22.27 -12.55 0.46
C ASN A 44 21.11 -12.39 1.46
N ILE A 45 20.79 -11.16 1.85
CA ILE A 45 19.63 -10.78 2.65
C ILE A 45 18.66 -10.00 1.78
N ALA A 46 17.37 -10.29 1.90
CA ALA A 46 16.31 -9.43 1.40
C ALA A 46 15.65 -8.69 2.56
N VAL A 47 15.39 -7.40 2.35
CA VAL A 47 14.76 -6.50 3.32
C VAL A 47 13.37 -6.12 2.84
N TYR A 48 12.39 -6.21 3.73
CA TYR A 48 11.01 -5.80 3.51
C TYR A 48 10.58 -4.88 4.65
N PRO A 49 9.92 -3.75 4.39
CA PRO A 49 9.18 -3.06 5.44
C PRO A 49 7.98 -3.92 5.85
N ASN A 50 7.39 -3.62 7.00
CA ASN A 50 6.18 -4.28 7.46
C ASN A 50 4.92 -3.77 6.75
N GLU A 51 4.94 -3.87 5.42
CA GLU A 51 3.85 -3.54 4.49
C GLU A 51 2.60 -4.40 4.75
N GLY A 52 1.47 -3.93 4.20
CA GLY A 52 0.13 -4.45 4.45
C GLY A 52 -0.74 -3.39 5.10
N MET A 53 -1.81 -2.98 4.40
CA MET A 53 -2.74 -1.97 4.90
C MET A 53 -3.57 -2.56 6.04
N THR A 54 -3.54 -1.91 7.20
CA THR A 54 -4.34 -2.23 8.40
C THR A 54 -4.93 -0.95 8.98
N SER A 55 -5.96 -1.11 9.82
CA SER A 55 -6.51 -0.02 10.64
C SER A 55 -6.56 -0.46 12.11
N PRO A 56 -5.80 0.17 13.03
CA PRO A 56 -4.84 1.26 12.79
C PRO A 56 -3.61 0.80 11.97
N PRO A 57 -2.85 1.73 11.37
CA PRO A 57 -1.61 1.40 10.67
C PRO A 57 -0.57 0.81 11.63
N ARG A 58 0.26 -0.11 11.13
CA ARG A 58 1.33 -0.74 11.92
C ARG A 58 2.51 0.19 12.14
N GLU A 59 3.14 0.08 13.30
CA GLU A 59 4.43 0.74 13.56
C GLU A 59 5.51 0.24 12.60
N PHE A 60 6.35 1.12 12.08
CA PHE A 60 7.40 0.76 11.13
C PHE A 60 8.39 -0.25 11.72
N ARG A 61 8.63 -1.35 10.99
CA ARG A 61 9.62 -2.38 11.28
C ARG A 61 10.18 -2.94 9.97
N LEU A 62 11.46 -3.32 10.00
CA LEU A 62 12.08 -4.08 8.91
C LEU A 62 12.06 -5.58 9.19
N PHE A 63 11.69 -6.36 8.17
CA PHE A 63 11.85 -7.79 8.09
C PHE A 63 13.08 -8.10 7.24
N THR A 64 14.01 -8.85 7.83
CA THR A 64 15.19 -9.39 7.11
C THR A 64 14.98 -10.88 6.89
N THR A 65 15.22 -11.32 5.66
CA THR A 65 15.03 -12.72 5.26
C THR A 65 16.26 -13.24 4.53
N ARG A 66 16.51 -14.54 4.69
CA ARG A 66 17.65 -15.23 4.08
C ARG A 66 17.20 -16.57 3.53
N GLY A 67 17.12 -16.65 2.20
CA GLY A 67 16.75 -17.89 1.53
C GLY A 67 15.34 -18.34 1.85
N ALA A 68 14.40 -17.40 1.97
CA ALA A 68 12.98 -17.66 2.07
C ALA A 68 12.50 -18.48 0.87
N ARG A 69 11.54 -19.39 1.08
CA ARG A 69 11.11 -20.37 0.08
C ARG A 69 9.60 -20.53 0.06
N PRO A 70 9.00 -20.99 -1.05
CA PRO A 70 7.59 -21.33 -1.07
C PRO A 70 7.21 -22.37 -0.01
N PRO A 71 5.95 -22.38 0.47
CA PRO A 71 5.44 -23.42 1.37
C PRO A 71 5.54 -24.81 0.71
N LEU A 72 5.53 -25.87 1.52
CA LEU A 72 5.62 -27.26 1.06
C LEU A 72 4.38 -27.70 0.26
N SER A 73 3.21 -27.17 0.59
CA SER A 73 1.99 -27.37 -0.19
C SER A 73 1.05 -26.20 0.06
N ALA A 74 0.09 -26.01 -0.85
CA ALA A 74 -1.00 -25.07 -0.67
C ALA A 74 -2.28 -25.61 -1.29
N VAL A 75 -3.39 -25.43 -0.58
CA VAL A 75 -4.72 -25.92 -0.96
C VAL A 75 -5.74 -24.80 -0.76
N ASP A 76 -6.62 -24.61 -1.73
CA ASP A 76 -7.73 -23.65 -1.64
C ASP A 76 -8.91 -24.20 -0.78
N ASP A 77 -10.01 -23.45 -0.68
CA ASP A 77 -11.20 -23.84 0.07
C ASP A 77 -12.01 -24.97 -0.59
N HIS A 78 -11.79 -25.25 -1.87
CA HIS A 78 -12.40 -26.35 -2.60
C HIS A 78 -11.57 -27.64 -2.56
N GLY A 79 -10.35 -27.59 -2.03
CA GLY A 79 -9.46 -28.74 -1.90
C GLY A 79 -8.51 -28.93 -3.08
N HIS A 80 -8.40 -27.96 -4.00
CA HIS A 80 -7.46 -28.03 -5.11
C HIS A 80 -6.04 -27.69 -4.65
N ASP A 81 -5.04 -28.41 -5.18
CA ASP A 81 -3.64 -28.00 -5.04
C ASP A 81 -3.40 -26.74 -5.87
N VAL A 82 -2.97 -25.67 -5.21
CA VAL A 82 -2.72 -24.35 -5.80
C VAL A 82 -1.29 -23.88 -5.55
N ARG A 83 -0.39 -24.78 -5.13
CA ARG A 83 1.01 -24.42 -4.83
C ARG A 83 1.70 -23.77 -6.03
N ASP A 84 1.47 -24.28 -7.24
CA ASP A 84 2.09 -23.76 -8.47
C ASP A 84 1.69 -22.31 -8.78
N ARG A 85 0.59 -21.81 -8.19
CA ARG A 85 0.09 -20.43 -8.35
C ARG A 85 0.57 -19.46 -7.28
N ILE A 86 1.43 -19.89 -6.35
CA ILE A 86 1.93 -19.03 -5.26
C ILE A 86 3.45 -19.11 -5.10
N VAL A 87 4.16 -19.65 -6.09
CA VAL A 87 5.63 -19.84 -6.05
C VAL A 87 6.39 -18.71 -6.73
N GLU A 88 5.82 -18.10 -7.77
CA GLU A 88 6.45 -17.11 -8.63
C GLU A 88 5.51 -15.93 -8.85
N MET A 89 6.06 -14.73 -9.01
CA MET A 89 5.25 -13.55 -9.33
C MET A 89 4.94 -13.52 -10.84
N ASP A 90 4.09 -14.43 -11.29
CA ASP A 90 3.79 -14.70 -12.70
C ASP A 90 2.36 -14.32 -13.11
N ARG A 91 1.59 -13.72 -12.18
CA ARG A 91 0.19 -13.31 -12.37
C ARG A 91 -0.75 -14.50 -12.57
N ARG A 92 -0.46 -15.63 -11.95
CA ARG A 92 -1.38 -16.75 -11.79
C ARG A 92 -1.69 -16.87 -10.30
N TYR A 93 -2.98 -16.88 -9.97
CA TYR A 93 -3.43 -16.79 -8.58
C TYR A 93 -4.35 -17.95 -8.24
N PRO A 94 -4.44 -18.36 -6.96
CA PRO A 94 -5.63 -19.03 -6.46
C PRO A 94 -6.82 -18.06 -6.59
N ASP A 95 -7.76 -18.35 -7.49
CA ASP A 95 -8.83 -17.43 -7.92
C ASP A 95 -10.21 -18.10 -8.03
N ASP A 96 -10.34 -19.34 -7.55
CA ASP A 96 -11.56 -20.16 -7.66
C ASP A 96 -12.61 -19.83 -6.58
N PHE A 97 -12.34 -18.89 -5.68
CA PHE A 97 -13.31 -18.45 -4.69
C PHE A 97 -14.55 -17.83 -5.37
N LYS A 98 -15.72 -18.10 -4.82
CA LYS A 98 -16.98 -17.60 -5.39
C LYS A 98 -17.12 -16.09 -5.18
N MET A 99 -17.07 -15.34 -6.27
CA MET A 99 -17.25 -13.88 -6.26
C MET A 99 -18.67 -13.50 -5.80
N ASP A 100 -18.75 -12.42 -5.04
CA ASP A 100 -20.03 -11.82 -4.68
C ASP A 100 -20.56 -10.91 -5.80
N ARG A 101 -21.85 -10.56 -5.72
CA ARG A 101 -22.44 -9.54 -6.60
C ARG A 101 -21.91 -8.13 -6.29
N VAL A 102 -21.45 -7.90 -5.05
CA VAL A 102 -20.82 -6.65 -4.64
C VAL A 102 -19.33 -6.73 -4.96
N ARG A 103 -18.79 -5.81 -5.75
CA ARG A 103 -17.37 -5.80 -6.12
C ARG A 103 -16.49 -5.72 -4.88
N GLY A 104 -15.35 -6.42 -4.93
CA GLY A 104 -14.39 -6.55 -3.83
C GLY A 104 -14.75 -7.60 -2.77
N TYR A 105 -15.97 -8.12 -2.80
CA TYR A 105 -16.44 -9.19 -1.90
C TYR A 105 -16.45 -10.55 -2.61
N ALA A 106 -16.23 -11.59 -1.82
CA ALA A 106 -16.38 -12.99 -2.17
C ALA A 106 -17.06 -13.75 -1.01
N ASP A 107 -17.50 -14.97 -1.27
CA ASP A 107 -17.80 -15.91 -0.18
C ASP A 107 -16.54 -16.12 0.68
N LEU A 108 -16.74 -16.52 1.94
CA LEU A 108 -15.62 -16.84 2.84
C LEU A 108 -14.79 -17.98 2.23
N HIS A 109 -13.53 -17.71 1.95
CA HIS A 109 -12.61 -18.66 1.33
C HIS A 109 -11.30 -18.74 2.12
N THR A 110 -10.50 -19.75 1.81
CA THR A 110 -9.31 -20.08 2.57
C THR A 110 -8.15 -20.49 1.67
N LEU A 111 -6.95 -20.10 2.07
CA LEU A 111 -5.70 -20.64 1.52
C LEU A 111 -4.96 -21.34 2.65
N THR A 112 -4.93 -22.67 2.61
CA THR A 112 -4.24 -23.51 3.61
C THR A 112 -2.87 -23.90 3.07
N MET A 113 -1.82 -23.67 3.85
CA MET A 113 -0.43 -23.92 3.46
C MET A 113 0.27 -24.79 4.49
N ASN A 114 1.05 -25.77 4.02
CA ASN A 114 1.95 -26.51 4.89
C ASN A 114 3.37 -25.90 4.82
N LEU A 115 3.97 -25.59 5.97
CA LEU A 115 5.33 -25.04 6.07
C LEU A 115 6.41 -26.13 6.35
N ASP A 116 6.06 -27.41 6.51
CA ASP A 116 6.81 -28.49 7.22
C ASP A 116 8.24 -28.83 6.75
N GLU A 117 8.70 -28.41 5.56
CA GLU A 117 10.15 -28.51 5.27
C GLU A 117 11.00 -27.71 6.29
N VAL A 118 10.36 -26.76 6.98
CA VAL A 118 10.90 -25.94 8.08
C VAL A 118 11.22 -26.77 9.33
N GLU A 119 10.36 -27.70 9.75
CA GLU A 119 10.58 -28.46 11.00
C GLU A 119 11.78 -29.40 10.87
N SER A 120 11.95 -30.02 9.70
CA SER A 120 13.09 -30.91 9.42
C SER A 120 14.45 -30.22 9.56
N ARG A 121 14.52 -28.90 9.32
CA ARG A 121 15.73 -28.08 9.49
C ARG A 121 15.88 -27.53 10.89
N LEU A 122 14.80 -27.11 11.53
CA LEU A 122 14.81 -26.71 12.95
C LEU A 122 15.26 -27.88 13.85
N ARG A 123 14.91 -29.13 13.51
CA ARG A 123 15.40 -30.34 14.18
C ARG A 123 16.92 -30.59 14.00
N ARG A 124 17.56 -30.05 12.95
CA ARG A 124 19.00 -30.18 12.70
C ARG A 124 19.85 -29.18 13.49
N SER A 125 19.29 -28.05 13.95
CA SER A 125 19.94 -27.19 14.94
C SER A 125 19.55 -27.66 16.35
N HIS A 126 20.44 -28.41 17.00
CA HIS A 126 20.17 -29.17 18.22
C HIS A 126 19.97 -28.34 19.51
N SER A 127 19.56 -27.06 19.44
CA SER A 127 19.47 -26.19 20.63
C SER A 127 18.14 -25.47 20.87
N GLU A 128 17.16 -25.49 19.97
CA GLU A 128 15.92 -24.69 20.18
C GLU A 128 14.64 -25.46 19.82
N ARG A 129 14.31 -26.48 20.62
CA ARG A 129 12.97 -27.10 20.67
C ARG A 129 11.97 -26.19 21.38
N THR A 130 11.93 -24.90 21.02
CA THR A 130 10.99 -23.95 21.62
C THR A 130 10.14 -23.29 20.54
N ASN A 131 8.92 -22.90 20.91
CA ASN A 131 7.98 -22.15 20.07
C ASN A 131 8.51 -20.77 19.64
N ARG A 132 9.79 -20.45 19.86
CA ARG A 132 10.43 -19.14 19.63
C ARG A 132 11.29 -19.10 18.37
N ALA A 133 11.38 -20.18 17.60
CA ALA A 133 12.05 -20.15 16.31
C ALA A 133 11.40 -19.08 15.41
N LYS A 134 12.21 -18.21 14.82
CA LYS A 134 11.72 -17.16 13.92
C LYS A 134 11.07 -17.81 12.71
N ILE A 135 9.81 -17.47 12.46
CA ILE A 135 9.08 -17.86 11.26
C ILE A 135 8.38 -16.61 10.76
N SER A 136 8.61 -16.25 9.50
CA SER A 136 7.95 -15.11 8.86
C SER A 136 7.38 -15.52 7.51
N LEU A 137 6.19 -15.03 7.18
CA LEU A 137 5.62 -15.13 5.85
C LEU A 137 5.83 -13.82 5.10
N LEU A 138 6.18 -13.93 3.82
CA LEU A 138 6.18 -12.86 2.85
C LEU A 138 5.07 -13.16 1.84
N LEU A 139 3.96 -12.43 1.93
CA LEU A 139 2.75 -12.66 1.14
C LEU A 139 2.65 -11.57 0.08
N THR A 140 3.09 -11.86 -1.15
CA THR A 140 3.01 -10.93 -2.27
C THR A 140 1.73 -11.17 -3.05
N GLY A 141 0.90 -10.14 -3.16
CA GLY A 141 -0.37 -10.20 -3.87
C GLY A 141 -0.91 -8.81 -4.15
N TRP A 142 -2.16 -8.74 -4.58
CA TRP A 142 -2.92 -7.51 -4.76
C TRP A 142 -4.38 -7.74 -4.39
N THR A 143 -5.09 -6.66 -4.07
CA THR A 143 -6.52 -6.71 -3.71
C THR A 143 -7.35 -6.02 -4.79
N ASP A 144 -8.42 -6.69 -5.25
CA ASP A 144 -9.48 -6.03 -6.00
C ASP A 144 -10.46 -5.39 -5.01
N TYR A 145 -10.50 -4.06 -4.99
CA TYR A 145 -11.15 -3.27 -3.96
C TYR A 145 -12.66 -3.09 -4.16
N SER A 146 -13.37 -3.00 -3.04
CA SER A 146 -14.68 -2.34 -2.99
C SER A 146 -14.50 -0.82 -2.88
N TRP A 147 -15.39 -0.07 -3.52
CA TRP A 147 -15.45 1.39 -3.46
C TRP A 147 -16.61 1.83 -2.56
N SER A 148 -16.79 3.14 -2.30
CA SER A 148 -17.86 3.60 -1.39
C SER A 148 -19.26 3.10 -1.78
N SER A 149 -19.61 3.13 -3.07
CA SER A 149 -20.89 2.57 -3.55
C SER A 149 -21.03 1.08 -3.29
N ASP A 150 -19.96 0.31 -3.45
CA ASP A 150 -19.93 -1.13 -3.16
C ASP A 150 -20.13 -1.39 -1.66
N ASN A 151 -19.44 -0.63 -0.81
CA ASN A 151 -19.55 -0.75 0.64
C ASN A 151 -20.95 -0.37 1.15
N LEU A 152 -21.59 0.64 0.53
CA LEU A 152 -22.99 0.98 0.82
C LEU A 152 -23.94 -0.18 0.44
N ALA A 153 -23.75 -0.76 -0.75
CA ALA A 153 -24.55 -1.90 -1.21
C ALA A 153 -24.35 -3.14 -0.32
N ALA A 154 -23.13 -3.41 0.13
CA ALA A 154 -22.83 -4.46 1.11
C ALA A 154 -23.55 -4.20 2.45
N SER A 155 -23.48 -2.98 2.96
CA SER A 155 -24.15 -2.59 4.21
C SER A 155 -25.67 -2.77 4.14
N GLN A 156 -26.31 -2.32 3.05
CA GLN A 156 -27.74 -2.53 2.81
C GLN A 156 -28.12 -4.01 2.70
N ALA A 157 -27.21 -4.82 2.17
CA ALA A 157 -27.36 -6.28 2.11
C ALA A 157 -26.96 -6.99 3.42
N LYS A 158 -26.59 -6.26 4.48
CA LYS A 158 -26.09 -6.79 5.76
C LYS A 158 -24.89 -7.73 5.59
N LYS A 159 -24.02 -7.42 4.63
CA LYS A 159 -22.77 -8.14 4.40
C LYS A 159 -21.65 -7.46 5.16
N GLU A 160 -20.82 -8.28 5.79
CA GLU A 160 -19.64 -7.83 6.51
C GLU A 160 -18.39 -8.36 5.81
N MET A 161 -17.43 -7.46 5.60
CA MET A 161 -16.14 -7.81 5.02
C MET A 161 -15.23 -8.36 6.11
N GLN A 162 -14.71 -9.57 5.90
CA GLN A 162 -13.74 -10.21 6.77
C GLN A 162 -12.34 -9.99 6.20
N LEU A 163 -11.56 -9.14 6.87
CA LEU A 163 -10.13 -8.96 6.62
C LEU A 163 -9.37 -10.29 6.71
N PRO A 164 -8.22 -10.43 6.04
CA PRO A 164 -7.46 -11.66 6.09
C PRO A 164 -6.94 -11.96 7.49
N ALA A 165 -7.52 -12.99 8.11
CA ALA A 165 -7.07 -13.54 9.37
C ALA A 165 -6.14 -14.73 9.13
N LEU A 166 -5.25 -15.02 10.08
CA LEU A 166 -4.36 -16.17 10.04
C LEU A 166 -4.66 -17.15 11.17
N GLN A 167 -4.83 -18.42 10.79
CA GLN A 167 -5.15 -19.52 11.68
C GLN A 167 -4.04 -20.57 11.70
N VAL A 168 -3.89 -21.23 12.85
CA VAL A 168 -3.02 -22.41 13.06
C VAL A 168 -3.81 -23.50 13.77
N LYS A 169 -3.29 -24.73 13.79
CA LYS A 169 -3.93 -25.83 14.53
C LYS A 169 -3.46 -25.91 15.98
N ASP A 170 -4.41 -26.07 16.90
CA ASP A 170 -4.16 -26.43 18.29
C ASP A 170 -3.73 -27.90 18.44
N ALA A 171 -3.45 -28.33 19.68
CA ALA A 171 -3.05 -29.72 19.96
C ALA A 171 -4.14 -30.75 19.65
N ALA A 172 -5.41 -30.34 19.52
CA ALA A 172 -6.53 -31.19 19.11
C ALA A 172 -6.75 -31.19 17.59
N GLY A 173 -5.92 -30.47 16.83
CA GLY A 173 -6.02 -30.34 15.37
C GLY A 173 -7.09 -29.36 14.89
N LYS A 174 -7.67 -28.55 15.80
CA LYS A 174 -8.68 -27.54 15.45
C LYS A 174 -8.01 -26.23 15.05
N TRP A 175 -8.55 -25.58 14.02
CA TRP A 175 -8.11 -24.27 13.59
C TRP A 175 -8.44 -23.20 14.63
N GLN A 176 -7.48 -22.35 14.95
CA GLN A 176 -7.58 -21.23 15.88
C GLN A 176 -6.97 -19.99 15.23
N THR A 177 -7.69 -18.87 15.26
CA THR A 177 -7.15 -17.57 14.82
C THR A 177 -6.08 -17.10 15.80
N VAL A 178 -4.89 -16.79 15.28
CA VAL A 178 -3.74 -16.29 16.08
C VAL A 178 -3.31 -14.89 15.68
N ILE A 179 -3.80 -14.41 14.53
CA ILE A 179 -3.69 -13.03 14.06
C ILE A 179 -5.03 -12.70 13.38
N GLU A 180 -5.79 -11.75 13.95
CA GLU A 180 -7.11 -11.35 13.44
C GLU A 180 -7.02 -10.57 12.11
N ASP A 181 -5.95 -9.81 11.91
CA ASP A 181 -5.73 -9.01 10.72
C ASP A 181 -4.25 -9.05 10.32
N ILE A 182 -3.93 -9.80 9.27
CA ILE A 182 -2.58 -9.82 8.69
C ILE A 182 -2.30 -8.64 7.75
N GLY A 183 -3.31 -7.81 7.47
CA GLY A 183 -3.25 -6.71 6.53
C GLY A 183 -3.46 -7.18 5.09
N ILE A 184 -3.88 -6.25 4.24
CA ILE A 184 -4.10 -6.53 2.81
C ILE A 184 -2.96 -5.93 1.98
N PRO A 185 -2.55 -6.57 0.87
CA PRO A 185 -1.80 -5.87 -0.15
C PRO A 185 -2.71 -4.81 -0.79
N VAL A 186 -2.15 -3.67 -1.17
CA VAL A 186 -2.92 -2.65 -1.89
C VAL A 186 -3.26 -3.07 -3.33
N GLY A 187 -3.85 -2.18 -4.13
CA GLY A 187 -4.33 -2.45 -5.50
C GLY A 187 -3.23 -2.68 -6.54
N ARG A 188 -2.02 -2.95 -6.08
CA ARG A 188 -0.82 -3.28 -6.86
C ARG A 188 -0.08 -4.41 -6.13
N PRO A 189 0.76 -5.20 -6.84
CA PRO A 189 1.60 -6.19 -6.20
C PRO A 189 2.40 -5.58 -5.04
N GLN A 190 2.13 -6.07 -3.83
CA GLN A 190 2.73 -5.62 -2.58
C GLN A 190 2.99 -6.83 -1.68
N THR A 191 4.12 -6.84 -1.00
CA THR A 191 4.47 -7.90 -0.04
C THR A 191 3.99 -7.53 1.36
N VAL A 192 2.98 -8.24 1.87
CA VAL A 192 2.56 -8.21 3.27
C VAL A 192 3.48 -9.13 4.08
N THR A 193 4.07 -8.62 5.16
CA THR A 193 4.94 -9.43 6.04
C THR A 193 4.20 -9.85 7.29
N VAL A 194 4.29 -11.14 7.66
CA VAL A 194 3.61 -11.69 8.84
C VAL A 194 4.61 -12.42 9.74
N ASP A 195 4.69 -12.01 11.01
CA ASP A 195 5.54 -12.65 12.01
C ASP A 195 4.76 -13.76 12.75
N LEU A 196 5.18 -15.00 12.54
CA LEU A 196 4.60 -16.21 13.15
C LEU A 196 5.39 -16.71 14.37
N THR A 197 6.45 -16.01 14.76
CA THR A 197 7.29 -16.37 15.91
C THR A 197 6.44 -16.43 17.18
N GLY A 198 6.43 -17.57 17.88
CA GLY A 198 5.62 -17.74 19.09
C GLY A 198 4.13 -17.95 18.86
N LYS A 199 3.65 -18.03 17.62
CA LYS A 199 2.21 -18.08 17.30
C LYS A 199 1.64 -19.48 17.12
N PHE A 200 2.48 -20.50 16.93
CA PHE A 200 1.99 -21.88 16.77
C PHE A 200 1.46 -22.45 18.10
N LEU A 201 0.33 -23.14 18.06
CA LEU A 201 -0.32 -23.73 19.24
C LEU A 201 -0.04 -25.23 19.40
N SER A 202 0.69 -25.83 18.46
CA SER A 202 1.07 -27.24 18.45
C SER A 202 2.35 -27.45 17.62
N SER A 203 2.76 -28.71 17.43
CA SER A 203 3.83 -29.06 16.48
C SER A 203 3.41 -28.99 15.01
N ASN A 204 2.12 -28.86 14.72
CA ASN A 204 1.63 -28.74 13.36
C ASN A 204 2.10 -27.39 12.75
N ARG A 205 2.57 -27.41 11.50
CA ARG A 205 3.04 -26.21 10.76
C ARG A 205 2.18 -25.89 9.56
N GLU A 206 0.93 -26.35 9.55
CA GLU A 206 -0.07 -25.83 8.64
C GLU A 206 -0.57 -24.48 9.16
N VAL A 207 -0.72 -23.55 8.23
CA VAL A 207 -1.29 -22.23 8.46
C VAL A 207 -2.43 -22.04 7.47
N ARG A 208 -3.42 -21.22 7.82
CA ARG A 208 -4.55 -20.92 6.93
C ARG A 208 -4.84 -19.43 6.95
N ILE A 209 -4.89 -18.82 5.78
CA ILE A 209 -5.46 -17.49 5.59
C ILE A 209 -6.96 -17.66 5.37
N VAL A 210 -7.79 -16.87 6.06
CA VAL A 210 -9.25 -16.87 5.93
C VAL A 210 -9.72 -15.44 5.67
N THR A 211 -10.51 -15.23 4.62
CA THR A 211 -11.02 -13.90 4.25
C THR A 211 -12.26 -14.01 3.37
N SER A 212 -12.99 -12.91 3.23
CA SER A 212 -14.04 -12.73 2.21
C SER A 212 -13.69 -11.62 1.21
N MET A 213 -12.44 -11.12 1.25
CA MET A 213 -11.94 -10.13 0.32
C MET A 213 -11.38 -10.79 -0.94
N ARG A 214 -11.50 -10.14 -2.09
CA ARG A 214 -10.89 -10.60 -3.34
C ARG A 214 -9.39 -10.31 -3.37
N ILE A 215 -8.61 -11.12 -2.64
CA ILE A 215 -7.15 -11.01 -2.57
C ILE A 215 -6.52 -12.10 -3.43
N TYR A 216 -5.66 -11.67 -4.35
CA TYR A 216 -4.98 -12.53 -5.29
C TYR A 216 -3.50 -12.64 -4.90
N TRP A 217 -3.15 -13.76 -4.26
CA TRP A 217 -1.77 -14.06 -3.84
C TRP A 217 -0.99 -14.66 -5.01
N ASP A 218 0.13 -14.04 -5.35
CA ASP A 218 1.00 -14.39 -6.48
C ASP A 218 2.24 -15.17 -5.99
N GLN A 219 2.80 -14.75 -4.85
CA GLN A 219 3.94 -15.42 -4.25
C GLN A 219 3.87 -15.41 -2.75
N ILE A 220 4.03 -16.59 -2.14
CA ILE A 220 4.15 -16.74 -0.69
C ILE A 220 5.48 -17.39 -0.37
N LEU A 221 6.30 -16.71 0.44
CA LEU A 221 7.58 -17.23 0.90
C LEU A 221 7.59 -17.37 2.43
N VAL A 222 8.28 -18.40 2.90
CA VAL A 222 8.49 -18.74 4.31
C VAL A 222 9.96 -18.52 4.62
N ASP A 223 10.24 -17.59 5.53
CA ASP A 223 11.58 -17.37 6.09
C ASP A 223 11.67 -17.96 7.49
N THR A 224 12.69 -18.79 7.71
CA THR A 224 13.02 -19.33 9.04
C THR A 224 14.46 -19.08 9.41
N SER A 225 15.04 -18.02 8.84
CA SER A 225 16.42 -17.67 9.09
C SER A 225 16.54 -17.11 10.52
N ALA A 226 17.48 -17.67 11.30
CA ALA A 226 17.75 -17.18 12.64
C ALA A 226 18.50 -15.85 12.61
N GLY A 227 18.22 -15.00 13.60
CA GLY A 227 18.93 -13.75 13.84
C GLY A 227 18.39 -12.53 13.09
N GLU A 228 18.63 -11.37 13.67
CA GLU A 228 18.48 -10.09 12.96
C GLU A 228 19.73 -9.87 12.11
N SER A 229 19.54 -9.58 10.83
CA SER A 229 20.67 -9.23 9.96
C SER A 229 21.08 -7.77 10.19
N LEU A 230 22.38 -7.52 10.15
CA LEU A 230 22.91 -6.18 10.29
C LEU A 230 22.45 -5.34 9.09
N THR A 231 21.63 -4.33 9.37
CA THR A 231 21.15 -3.36 8.39
C THR A 231 21.56 -1.96 8.84
N LYS A 232 21.86 -1.09 7.89
CA LYS A 232 22.11 0.33 8.16
C LYS A 232 21.10 1.16 7.40
N GLN A 233 20.28 1.90 8.12
CA GLN A 233 19.29 2.80 7.56
C GLN A 233 19.85 4.22 7.48
N ILE A 234 19.71 4.85 6.33
CA ILE A 234 20.13 6.23 6.09
C ILE A 234 18.95 6.97 5.46
N HIS A 235 18.51 8.04 6.10
CA HIS A 235 17.32 8.78 5.69
C HIS A 235 17.75 9.99 4.86
N LEU A 236 17.14 10.16 3.70
CA LEU A 236 17.35 11.28 2.79
C LEU A 236 16.06 12.07 2.65
N ASP A 237 16.12 13.33 3.05
CA ASP A 237 15.07 14.31 2.71
C ASP A 237 15.22 14.74 1.24
N PRO A 238 14.11 15.10 0.56
CA PRO A 238 14.18 15.61 -0.80
C PRO A 238 14.99 16.90 -0.86
N ILE A 239 15.95 16.96 -1.78
CA ILE A 239 16.72 18.17 -2.10
C ILE A 239 16.00 19.04 -3.14
N ALA A 240 15.05 18.45 -3.89
CA ALA A 240 14.11 19.16 -4.75
C ALA A 240 12.77 18.43 -4.75
N ALA A 241 11.68 19.19 -4.77
CA ALA A 241 10.34 18.67 -5.02
C ALA A 241 9.53 19.68 -5.85
N ASN A 242 9.03 19.27 -7.00
CA ASN A 242 8.27 20.14 -7.89
C ASN A 242 6.94 19.49 -8.30
N LEU A 243 5.83 20.18 -7.99
CA LEU A 243 4.49 19.81 -8.42
C LEU A 243 4.22 20.42 -9.80
N ARG A 244 3.68 19.62 -10.72
CA ARG A 244 3.25 20.09 -12.04
C ARG A 244 2.06 19.30 -12.56
N TRP A 245 1.27 19.94 -13.43
CA TRP A 245 0.36 19.17 -14.28
C TRP A 245 1.18 18.36 -15.27
N ARG A 246 0.94 17.04 -15.32
CA ARG A 246 1.59 16.15 -16.28
C ARG A 246 0.59 15.55 -17.26
N GLY A 247 -0.60 15.19 -16.78
CA GLY A 247 -1.52 14.29 -17.46
C GLY A 247 -1.33 12.84 -16.99
N PHE A 248 -2.01 11.93 -17.65
CA PHE A 248 -2.20 10.54 -17.22
C PHE A 248 -1.29 9.60 -17.97
N SER A 249 -0.69 8.67 -17.24
CA SER A 249 0.08 7.59 -17.84
C SER A 249 -0.85 6.59 -18.54
N ALA A 250 -0.40 5.98 -19.63
CA ALA A 250 -1.16 4.91 -20.28
C ALA A 250 -1.23 3.68 -19.35
N GLU A 251 -2.43 3.17 -19.10
CA GLU A 251 -2.61 1.89 -18.43
C GLU A 251 -2.04 0.76 -19.28
N VAL A 252 -1.27 -0.13 -18.65
CA VAL A 252 -0.62 -1.25 -19.29
C VAL A 252 -0.76 -2.50 -18.46
N THR A 253 -0.91 -3.63 -19.14
CA THR A 253 -0.92 -4.95 -18.51
C THR A 253 -0.17 -5.94 -19.42
N PRO A 254 0.75 -6.76 -18.90
CA PRO A 254 1.50 -7.71 -19.72
C PRO A 254 0.63 -8.78 -20.39
N ASP A 255 -0.53 -9.10 -19.80
CA ASP A 255 -1.35 -10.26 -20.16
C ASP A 255 -2.83 -9.93 -20.40
N GLY A 256 -3.19 -8.64 -20.45
CA GLY A 256 -4.58 -8.19 -20.66
C GLY A 256 -5.47 -8.28 -19.42
N ARG A 257 -4.91 -8.64 -18.24
CA ARG A 257 -5.67 -8.83 -17.00
C ARG A 257 -5.27 -7.82 -15.92
N GLU A 258 -6.02 -7.76 -14.84
CA GLU A 258 -5.63 -7.03 -13.63
C GLU A 258 -4.49 -7.74 -12.87
N PRO A 259 -3.71 -7.01 -12.05
CA PRO A 259 -3.76 -5.56 -11.83
C PRO A 259 -3.05 -4.82 -12.98
N PHE A 260 -3.58 -3.66 -13.36
CA PHE A 260 -2.95 -2.78 -14.34
C PHE A 260 -1.79 -2.00 -13.73
N GLY A 261 -0.74 -1.79 -14.52
CA GLY A 261 0.33 -0.84 -14.25
C GLY A 261 0.20 0.41 -15.13
N TYR A 262 1.15 1.32 -14.99
CA TYR A 262 1.15 2.60 -15.71
C TYR A 262 2.49 2.81 -16.43
N ASP A 263 2.44 3.03 -17.75
CA ASP A 263 3.61 3.36 -18.55
C ASP A 263 3.91 4.86 -18.47
N TYR A 264 4.86 5.22 -17.61
CA TYR A 264 5.27 6.59 -17.36
C TYR A 264 5.70 7.37 -18.62
N GLN A 265 6.13 6.70 -19.68
CA GLN A 265 6.62 7.39 -20.89
C GLN A 265 5.50 7.80 -21.84
N LYS A 266 4.30 7.22 -21.69
CA LYS A 266 3.15 7.48 -22.55
C LYS A 266 2.13 8.32 -21.81
N VAL A 267 2.04 9.60 -22.18
CA VAL A 267 1.20 10.57 -21.48
C VAL A 267 0.01 10.97 -22.33
N SER A 268 -1.18 10.88 -21.75
CA SER A 268 -2.41 11.47 -22.27
C SER A 268 -2.75 12.74 -21.48
N LEU A 269 -3.15 13.79 -22.19
CA LEU A 269 -3.69 15.01 -21.58
C LEU A 269 -5.21 14.94 -21.40
N MET A 270 -5.87 13.91 -21.93
CA MET A 270 -7.29 13.69 -21.70
C MET A 270 -7.48 13.13 -20.30
N SER A 271 -8.26 13.83 -19.48
CA SER A 271 -8.64 13.34 -18.16
C SER A 271 -9.72 12.26 -18.28
N PRO A 272 -9.50 11.05 -17.74
CA PRO A 272 -10.57 10.07 -17.57
C PRO A 272 -11.49 10.40 -16.39
N TRP A 273 -11.03 11.26 -15.47
CA TRP A 273 -11.67 11.48 -14.17
C TRP A 273 -12.33 12.84 -14.03
N LYS A 274 -13.34 12.93 -13.17
CA LYS A 274 -13.81 14.22 -12.67
C LYS A 274 -12.74 14.84 -11.77
N THR A 275 -12.85 16.14 -11.52
CA THR A 275 -11.97 16.84 -10.57
C THR A 275 -12.81 17.56 -9.54
N MET A 276 -12.58 17.27 -8.25
CA MET A 276 -13.28 17.97 -7.16
C MET A 276 -13.09 19.49 -7.25
N THR A 277 -14.14 20.22 -6.91
CA THR A 277 -14.04 21.67 -6.75
C THR A 277 -13.21 22.05 -5.52
N GLY A 278 -12.51 23.18 -5.58
CA GLY A 278 -11.75 23.66 -4.42
C GLY A 278 -10.40 24.25 -4.79
N SER A 279 -9.49 24.21 -3.82
CA SER A 279 -8.19 24.86 -3.89
C SER A 279 -7.08 23.83 -3.83
N TYR A 280 -6.34 23.69 -4.92
CA TYR A 280 -5.18 22.82 -5.04
C TYR A 280 -3.89 23.62 -4.91
N THR A 281 -2.82 22.93 -4.55
CA THR A 281 -1.49 23.53 -4.45
C THR A 281 -1.03 24.02 -5.82
N ARG A 282 -0.38 25.18 -5.88
CA ARG A 282 0.23 25.76 -7.07
C ARG A 282 1.34 24.87 -7.61
N GLU A 283 1.54 24.93 -8.92
CA GLU A 283 2.70 24.29 -9.54
C GLU A 283 4.00 24.98 -9.14
N GLY A 284 5.12 24.29 -9.34
CA GLY A 284 6.45 24.76 -8.97
C GLY A 284 6.99 24.07 -7.73
N ASP A 285 7.95 24.74 -7.07
CA ASP A 285 8.60 24.21 -5.87
C ASP A 285 7.59 24.10 -4.71
N VAL A 286 7.53 22.89 -4.16
CA VAL A 286 6.71 22.47 -3.01
C VAL A 286 7.54 21.75 -1.95
N ARG A 287 8.88 21.75 -2.06
CA ARG A 287 9.78 20.99 -1.20
C ARG A 287 9.54 21.24 0.28
N GLU A 288 9.33 22.49 0.68
CA GLU A 288 9.12 22.83 2.09
C GLU A 288 7.89 22.16 2.72
N LEU A 289 6.87 21.83 1.91
CA LEU A 289 5.65 21.14 2.35
C LEU A 289 5.81 19.63 2.47
N LEU A 290 6.97 19.07 2.10
CA LEU A 290 7.18 17.62 2.04
C LEU A 290 8.29 17.14 2.98
N LEU A 291 8.80 18.03 3.86
CA LEU A 291 9.91 17.75 4.76
C LEU A 291 9.49 17.17 6.10
N LYS A 292 8.24 17.36 6.54
CA LYS A 292 7.73 16.91 7.84
C LYS A 292 6.20 16.79 7.80
N SER A 293 5.67 15.84 8.56
CA SER A 293 4.23 15.73 8.78
C SER A 293 3.74 16.81 9.75
N ASP A 294 3.00 17.77 9.24
CA ASP A 294 2.43 18.89 10.03
C ASP A 294 1.06 19.35 9.54
N ASP A 295 0.38 18.50 8.77
CA ASP A 295 -0.90 18.72 8.08
C ASP A 295 -0.89 19.87 7.06
N MET A 296 0.27 20.30 6.54
CA MET A 296 0.40 21.31 5.48
C MET A 296 0.72 20.67 4.14
N PHE A 297 -0.33 20.22 3.47
CA PHE A 297 -0.20 19.32 2.33
C PHE A 297 0.24 19.97 1.01
N VAL A 298 0.91 19.19 0.17
CA VAL A 298 0.76 19.31 -1.28
C VAL A 298 -0.58 18.65 -1.67
N ILE A 299 -1.54 19.48 -2.07
CA ILE A 299 -2.86 19.06 -2.56
C ILE A 299 -2.79 18.89 -4.07
N ALA A 300 -2.67 17.64 -4.52
CA ALA A 300 -2.58 17.25 -5.93
C ALA A 300 -3.95 16.78 -6.46
N ARG A 301 -4.31 17.23 -7.66
CA ARG A 301 -5.49 16.74 -8.41
C ARG A 301 -5.12 15.52 -9.27
N PRO A 302 -6.09 14.76 -9.80
CA PRO A 302 -5.80 13.73 -10.79
C PRO A 302 -4.99 14.30 -11.95
N GLY A 303 -3.97 13.59 -12.44
CA GLY A 303 -3.06 13.98 -13.52
C GLY A 303 -1.89 14.89 -13.10
N ASP A 304 -1.82 15.31 -11.84
CA ASP A 304 -0.62 15.98 -11.32
C ASP A 304 0.51 14.97 -11.04
N GLU A 305 1.73 15.48 -11.08
CA GLU A 305 2.94 14.78 -10.68
C GLU A 305 3.74 15.60 -9.67
N ILE A 306 4.26 14.93 -8.63
CA ILE A 306 5.34 15.44 -7.78
C ILE A 306 6.65 14.77 -8.22
N SER A 307 7.56 15.56 -8.76
CA SER A 307 8.93 15.12 -9.05
C SER A 307 9.81 15.32 -7.82
N LEU A 308 10.52 14.27 -7.41
CA LEU A 308 11.40 14.26 -6.23
C LEU A 308 12.85 13.97 -6.64
N ALA A 309 13.79 14.63 -5.98
CA ALA A 309 15.22 14.32 -6.08
C ALA A 309 15.86 14.21 -4.70
N PHE A 310 16.72 13.23 -4.52
CA PHE A 310 17.47 12.95 -3.28
C PHE A 310 18.97 12.91 -3.56
N ASP A 311 19.78 13.44 -2.64
CA ASP A 311 21.24 13.52 -2.83
C ASP A 311 21.90 12.16 -2.58
N ALA A 312 22.36 11.50 -3.65
CA ALA A 312 23.01 10.20 -3.55
C ALA A 312 24.38 10.28 -2.88
N ARG A 313 25.05 11.44 -2.94
CA ARG A 313 26.40 11.66 -2.39
C ARG A 313 26.42 11.64 -0.85
N LYS A 314 25.26 11.77 -0.21
CA LYS A 314 25.10 11.60 1.24
C LYS A 314 25.19 10.14 1.69
N LEU A 315 25.07 9.19 0.76
CA LEU A 315 25.15 7.77 1.08
C LEU A 315 26.62 7.30 1.05
N PRO A 316 27.04 6.45 2.01
CA PRO A 316 28.36 5.87 1.99
C PRO A 316 28.50 4.84 0.86
N SER A 317 29.74 4.61 0.45
CA SER A 317 30.09 3.44 -0.37
C SER A 317 29.72 2.14 0.35
N LEU A 318 29.15 1.19 -0.38
CA LEU A 318 28.77 -0.10 0.17
C LEU A 318 30.01 -0.95 0.50
N PRO A 319 30.03 -1.65 1.66
CA PRO A 319 31.03 -2.68 1.90
C PRO A 319 31.00 -3.78 0.82
N ARG A 320 32.13 -4.48 0.62
CA ARG A 320 32.19 -5.60 -0.32
C ARG A 320 31.15 -6.67 0.05
N GLY A 321 30.36 -7.11 -0.93
CA GLY A 321 29.32 -8.12 -0.74
C GLY A 321 28.01 -7.60 -0.14
N TRP A 322 27.86 -6.28 -0.03
CA TRP A 322 26.61 -5.63 0.37
C TRP A 322 25.85 -5.09 -0.84
N THR A 323 24.55 -4.88 -0.65
CA THR A 323 23.65 -4.21 -1.58
C THR A 323 22.80 -3.19 -0.81
N ARG A 324 21.98 -2.44 -1.54
CA ARG A 324 21.11 -1.39 -1.01
C ARG A 324 19.68 -1.59 -1.51
N THR A 325 18.74 -1.72 -0.58
CA THR A 325 17.30 -1.61 -0.86
C THR A 325 16.83 -0.22 -0.45
N PHE A 326 15.94 0.39 -1.21
CA PHE A 326 15.35 1.68 -0.86
C PHE A 326 13.92 1.48 -0.37
N LEU A 327 13.48 2.36 0.54
CA LEU A 327 12.08 2.53 0.89
C LEU A 327 11.69 3.98 0.60
N LEU A 328 10.61 4.19 -0.15
CA LEU A 328 9.97 5.50 -0.21
C LEU A 328 8.97 5.58 0.95
N TYR A 329 9.30 6.40 1.94
CA TYR A 329 8.35 6.78 2.98
C TYR A 329 7.48 7.91 2.45
N ALA A 330 6.17 7.74 2.63
CA ALA A 330 5.15 8.72 2.27
C ALA A 330 4.17 8.89 3.43
N ASP A 331 3.82 10.12 3.72
CA ASP A 331 2.82 10.50 4.71
C ASP A 331 1.79 11.43 4.09
N GLY A 332 0.52 11.22 4.41
CA GLY A 332 -0.57 11.94 3.80
C GLY A 332 -1.87 11.15 3.72
N TYR A 333 -2.80 11.70 2.95
CA TYR A 333 -4.13 11.14 2.74
C TYR A 333 -4.46 11.11 1.25
N SER A 334 -5.36 10.21 0.86
CA SER A 334 -6.10 10.36 -0.39
C SER A 334 -7.59 10.41 -0.12
N LYS A 335 -8.32 11.01 -1.05
CA LYS A 335 -9.77 11.15 -0.98
C LYS A 335 -10.36 10.82 -2.34
N GLU A 336 -11.06 9.70 -2.39
CA GLU A 336 -11.79 9.26 -3.59
C GLU A 336 -13.01 10.16 -3.88
N MET A 337 -13.55 10.03 -5.10
CA MET A 337 -14.66 10.83 -5.58
C MET A 337 -15.94 10.03 -5.90
N ASP A 338 -16.06 8.79 -5.42
CA ASP A 338 -17.28 7.99 -5.58
C ASP A 338 -18.50 8.73 -5.02
N ILE A 339 -19.65 8.63 -5.69
CA ILE A 339 -20.84 9.42 -5.35
C ILE A 339 -21.35 9.19 -3.91
N ASN A 340 -21.07 8.02 -3.33
CA ASN A 340 -21.44 7.67 -1.97
C ASN A 340 -20.31 7.91 -0.95
N SER A 341 -19.15 8.41 -1.38
CA SER A 341 -18.17 8.97 -0.46
C SER A 341 -18.75 10.23 0.21
N ALA A 342 -18.35 10.53 1.44
CA ALA A 342 -19.06 11.52 2.24
C ALA A 342 -18.90 13.00 1.76
N ALA A 343 -17.90 13.30 0.93
CA ALA A 343 -17.71 14.64 0.35
C ALA A 343 -17.04 14.56 -1.04
N PRO A 344 -17.70 13.99 -2.06
CA PRO A 344 -17.04 13.51 -3.27
C PRO A 344 -16.82 14.58 -4.35
N ASP A 345 -17.41 15.77 -4.17
CA ASP A 345 -17.42 16.81 -5.21
C ASP A 345 -16.55 18.03 -4.87
N GLN A 346 -15.91 18.02 -3.69
CA GLN A 346 -15.08 19.11 -3.21
C GLN A 346 -13.84 18.63 -2.47
N VAL A 347 -12.73 19.34 -2.60
CA VAL A 347 -11.45 19.04 -1.93
C VAL A 347 -11.62 19.04 -0.41
N GLY A 348 -12.37 20.01 0.12
CA GLY A 348 -12.65 20.11 1.55
C GLY A 348 -13.63 19.04 2.06
N PRO A 349 -13.67 18.76 3.37
CA PRO A 349 -12.77 19.27 4.40
C PRO A 349 -11.33 18.73 4.27
N LEU A 350 -10.34 19.51 4.69
CA LEU A 350 -8.94 19.05 4.72
C LEU A 350 -8.75 18.03 5.84
N PRO A 351 -8.11 16.88 5.58
CA PRO A 351 -7.78 15.93 6.65
C PRO A 351 -6.71 16.50 7.59
N PHE A 352 -6.55 15.91 8.77
CA PHE A 352 -5.46 16.21 9.69
C PHE A 352 -5.22 15.03 10.64
N HIS A 353 -3.98 14.82 11.08
CA HIS A 353 -3.59 13.66 11.90
C HIS A 353 -4.34 13.56 13.23
N GLY A 354 -4.72 14.69 13.81
CA GLY A 354 -5.46 14.75 15.06
C GLY A 354 -6.97 14.45 14.96
N MET A 355 -7.50 14.16 13.76
CA MET A 355 -8.92 13.88 13.59
C MET A 355 -9.28 12.47 14.05
N THR A 356 -10.45 12.31 14.65
CA THR A 356 -10.92 11.01 15.16
C THR A 356 -11.33 10.07 14.01
N LYS A 357 -11.90 10.64 12.95
CA LYS A 357 -12.30 9.93 11.71
C LYS A 357 -12.41 10.92 10.55
N TYR A 358 -12.42 10.41 9.32
CA TYR A 358 -12.69 11.20 8.13
C TYR A 358 -13.97 10.74 7.40
N PRO A 359 -14.85 11.66 6.97
CA PRO A 359 -14.86 13.07 7.37
C PRO A 359 -15.16 13.18 8.88
N TYR A 360 -14.57 14.19 9.50
CA TYR A 360 -14.78 14.49 10.90
C TYR A 360 -16.13 15.23 11.10
N SER A 361 -16.70 15.13 12.31
CA SER A 361 -17.97 15.79 12.64
C SER A 361 -17.78 17.31 12.84
N SER A 362 -18.87 18.05 12.96
CA SER A 362 -18.83 19.50 13.19
C SER A 362 -18.16 19.93 14.51
N SER A 363 -17.91 19.00 15.44
CA SER A 363 -17.17 19.26 16.68
C SER A 363 -15.65 19.29 16.50
N GLU A 364 -15.16 18.77 15.38
CA GLU A 364 -13.75 18.77 14.99
C GLU A 364 -13.54 19.73 13.82
N THR A 365 -12.37 20.35 13.74
CA THR A 365 -12.03 21.23 12.63
C THR A 365 -10.55 21.14 12.33
N TYR A 366 -10.22 21.31 11.05
CA TYR A 366 -8.83 21.47 10.64
C TYR A 366 -8.21 22.65 11.41
N PRO A 367 -7.06 22.48 12.09
CA PRO A 367 -6.47 23.53 12.91
C PRO A 367 -6.03 24.72 12.05
N PHE A 368 -6.81 25.80 11.99
CA PHE A 368 -6.42 27.03 11.28
C PHE A 368 -5.53 27.90 12.18
N THR A 369 -4.29 27.47 12.42
CA THR A 369 -3.27 28.33 13.03
C THR A 369 -2.83 29.43 12.04
N PRO A 370 -2.18 30.52 12.50
CA PRO A 370 -1.63 31.53 11.59
C PRO A 370 -0.71 30.94 10.52
N GLU A 371 0.12 29.96 10.89
CA GLU A 371 1.07 29.29 9.98
C GLU A 371 0.33 28.51 8.89
N ARG A 372 -0.69 27.73 9.27
CA ARG A 372 -1.51 26.95 8.32
C ARG A 372 -2.34 27.84 7.41
N ARG A 373 -2.84 28.99 7.89
CA ARG A 373 -3.49 29.99 7.03
C ARG A 373 -2.52 30.58 6.00
N ALA A 374 -1.32 30.97 6.42
CA ALA A 374 -0.29 31.49 5.53
C ALA A 374 0.13 30.46 4.47
N TYR A 375 0.24 29.18 4.84
CA TYR A 375 0.46 28.09 3.89
C TYR A 375 -0.66 28.01 2.85
N ILE A 376 -1.94 27.96 3.28
CA ILE A 376 -3.08 27.87 2.36
C ILE A 376 -3.10 29.05 1.38
N GLU A 377 -2.85 30.27 1.87
CA GLU A 377 -2.79 31.48 1.04
C GLU A 377 -1.63 31.45 0.03
N ARG A 378 -0.45 30.98 0.46
CA ARG A 378 0.76 30.93 -0.36
C ARG A 378 0.73 29.79 -1.40
N TYR A 379 0.14 28.66 -1.05
CA TYR A 379 0.23 27.44 -1.84
C TYR A 379 -1.07 27.06 -2.53
N ASN A 380 -2.23 27.18 -1.89
CA ASN A 380 -3.48 26.61 -2.42
C ASN A 380 -4.23 27.59 -3.33
N THR A 381 -3.55 27.97 -4.41
CA THR A 381 -4.01 29.03 -5.33
C THR A 381 -4.57 28.52 -6.65
N ARG A 382 -4.38 27.23 -7.00
CA ARG A 382 -5.05 26.63 -8.18
C ARG A 382 -6.52 26.33 -7.85
N LYS A 383 -7.42 27.19 -8.31
CA LYS A 383 -8.86 27.05 -8.07
C LYS A 383 -9.52 26.22 -9.17
N VAL A 384 -10.17 25.13 -8.77
CA VAL A 384 -11.10 24.38 -9.63
C VAL A 384 -12.52 24.79 -9.24
N ARG A 385 -13.29 25.25 -10.21
CA ARG A 385 -14.68 25.69 -10.05
C ARG A 385 -15.59 24.78 -10.87
N ASN A 386 -16.83 24.61 -10.44
CA ASN A 386 -17.84 23.98 -11.28
C ASN A 386 -18.08 24.88 -12.50
N ASN A 387 -17.86 24.32 -13.70
CA ASN A 387 -18.07 25.01 -14.97
C ASN A 387 -19.47 24.79 -15.55
N VAL A 388 -20.36 24.09 -14.84
CA VAL A 388 -21.74 23.89 -15.28
C VAL A 388 -22.61 24.78 -14.41
N ALA A 389 -23.21 25.80 -15.01
CA ALA A 389 -24.31 26.53 -14.40
C ALA A 389 -25.44 25.52 -14.10
N SER A 390 -26.16 25.68 -12.99
CA SER A 390 -27.39 24.88 -12.80
C SER A 390 -28.25 25.01 -14.06
N ILE A 391 -28.92 23.94 -14.48
CA ILE A 391 -29.94 23.98 -15.54
C ILE A 391 -30.93 25.12 -15.28
N ASP A 392 -31.24 25.37 -14.01
CA ASP A 392 -32.13 26.46 -13.61
C ASP A 392 -31.55 27.85 -13.94
N LEU A 393 -30.22 27.99 -13.83
CA LEU A 393 -29.48 29.21 -14.11
C LEU A 393 -29.31 29.42 -15.62
N GLU A 394 -29.10 28.36 -16.41
CA GLU A 394 -29.13 28.45 -17.88
C GLU A 394 -30.52 28.77 -18.42
N LEU A 395 -31.58 28.20 -17.83
CA LEU A 395 -32.97 28.48 -18.20
C LEU A 395 -33.38 29.92 -17.83
N LEU A 396 -32.86 30.48 -16.75
CA LEU A 396 -33.05 31.89 -16.37
C LEU A 396 -32.29 32.85 -17.29
N LEU A 397 -31.12 32.47 -17.78
CA LEU A 397 -30.31 33.27 -18.71
C LEU A 397 -30.79 33.18 -20.17
N GLN A 398 -31.71 32.26 -20.48
CA GLN A 398 -32.33 32.10 -21.80
C GLN A 398 -33.73 32.74 -21.90
N GLN A 399 -34.22 33.43 -20.87
CA GLN A 399 -35.44 34.23 -21.01
C GLN A 399 -35.11 35.62 -21.59
N PRO A 400 -35.84 36.08 -22.63
CA PRO A 400 -35.49 37.27 -23.43
C PRO A 400 -35.57 38.60 -22.69
#